data_AF-A0A8H4PRU2-F1
#
_entry.id   AF-A0A8H4PRU2-F1
#
_cell.length_a   1.000
_cell.length_b   1.000
_cell.length_c   1.000
_cell.angle_alpha   90.00
_cell.angle_beta   90.00
_cell.angle_gamma   90.00
#
_symmetry.space_group_name_H-M   'P 1'
#
loop_
_entity.id
_entity.type
_entity.pdbx_description
1 polymer ?
#
loop_
_entity_poly.entity_id
_entity_poly.type
_entity_poly.pdbx_seq_one_letter_code
_entity_poly.pdbx_strand_id
1 'polypeptide(L)'
;MHKVRTCRALHDHHLNLALALAGKHSSQLPHDQLIGRRRNCPTSTMSFLRLARAPALRSRLSAARLAPTTQRRSFLPLHLSDRKVLDEKYPDRQQLSEAEDPDMNGGYLNPPPIKRQFRDPYAEWWDPQERRNFGEPVHEDNDMLGMFSPHEYTWTTTGPALLMIGAFIAVFLGVSGVVYLNYPDRPAYPREFEGGLERELGGPGAVRARMAGDEDP
;
A
#
# COMPACT_ATOMS: atom_id res chain seq x y z
N MET A 1 -3.59 3.77 60.11
CA MET A 1 -3.71 4.54 58.85
C MET A 1 -2.34 5.07 58.38
N HIS A 2 -1.37 4.21 58.02
CA HIS A 2 -0.02 4.68 57.65
C HIS A 2 0.69 3.94 56.50
N LYS A 3 0.00 3.09 55.73
CA LYS A 3 0.64 2.29 54.65
C LYS A 3 0.25 2.63 53.20
N VAL A 4 -0.52 3.68 52.96
CA VAL A 4 -1.03 4.02 51.60
C VAL A 4 -0.28 5.19 50.93
N ARG A 5 0.68 5.83 51.60
CA ARG A 5 1.34 7.05 51.08
C ARG A 5 2.67 6.83 50.33
N THR A 6 3.24 5.63 50.34
CA THR A 6 4.57 5.38 49.75
C THR A 6 4.57 4.95 48.29
N CYS A 7 3.45 4.48 47.72
CA CYS A 7 3.41 4.07 46.31
C CYS A 7 3.20 5.22 45.30
N ARG A 8 2.73 6.40 45.74
CA ARG A 8 2.51 7.54 44.84
C ARG A 8 3.80 8.31 44.52
N ALA A 9 4.79 8.23 45.40
CA ALA A 9 6.06 8.96 45.23
C ALA A 9 7.02 8.33 44.21
N LEU A 10 6.90 7.03 43.89
CA LEU A 10 7.79 6.36 42.94
C LEU A 10 7.38 6.56 41.46
N HIS A 11 6.11 6.90 41.21
CA HIS A 11 5.59 7.09 39.84
C HIS A 11 5.92 8.50 39.29
N ASP A 12 6.05 9.50 40.17
CA ASP A 12 6.29 10.89 39.79
C ASP A 12 7.76 11.19 39.44
N HIS A 13 8.71 10.32 39.80
CA HIS A 13 10.13 10.49 39.47
C HIS A 13 10.51 10.04 38.05
N HIS A 14 9.73 9.15 37.42
CA HIS A 14 10.02 8.69 36.05
C HIS A 14 9.46 9.61 34.95
N LEU A 15 8.40 10.37 35.25
CA LEU A 15 7.80 11.32 34.30
C LEU A 15 8.62 12.61 34.12
N ASN A 16 9.36 13.03 35.15
CA ASN A 16 10.18 14.24 35.09
C ASN A 16 11.52 14.07 34.33
N LEU A 17 11.99 12.83 34.13
CA LEU A 17 13.22 12.58 33.36
C LEU A 17 12.97 12.53 31.84
N ALA A 18 11.76 12.13 31.42
CA ALA A 18 11.38 12.06 30.01
C ALA A 18 11.03 13.43 29.41
N LEU A 19 10.56 14.38 30.23
CA LEU A 19 10.23 15.74 29.78
C LEU A 19 11.46 16.66 29.62
N ALA A 20 12.62 16.28 30.18
CA ALA A 20 13.83 17.10 30.18
C ALA A 20 14.69 16.98 28.89
N LEU A 21 14.34 16.11 27.94
CA LEU A 21 15.11 15.87 26.71
C LEU A 21 14.44 16.37 25.42
N ALA A 22 13.23 16.95 25.48
CA ALA A 22 12.45 17.32 24.29
C ALA A 22 12.30 18.84 24.07
N GLY A 23 13.09 19.68 24.74
CA GLY A 23 12.91 21.13 24.67
C GLY A 23 14.23 21.89 24.65
N LYS A 24 14.82 22.10 23.46
CA LYS A 24 15.58 23.34 23.22
C LYS A 24 15.79 23.67 21.74
N HIS A 25 15.32 24.88 21.41
CA HIS A 25 15.76 25.78 20.35
C HIS A 25 14.99 25.81 19.02
N SER A 26 13.87 26.53 19.08
CA SER A 26 13.40 27.45 18.03
C SER A 26 13.86 28.87 18.38
N SER A 27 14.58 29.54 17.48
CA SER A 27 14.76 31.01 17.46
C SER A 27 15.29 31.48 16.09
N GLN A 28 14.34 31.93 15.25
CA GLN A 28 14.30 33.05 14.27
C GLN A 28 15.59 33.66 13.61
N LEU A 29 15.57 33.63 12.25
CA LEU A 29 15.90 34.68 11.22
C LEU A 29 17.37 35.20 11.07
N PRO A 30 17.82 35.80 9.92
CA PRO A 30 17.13 36.23 8.68
C PRO A 30 17.83 35.84 7.34
N HIS A 31 17.28 36.36 6.23
CA HIS A 31 17.69 36.25 4.83
C HIS A 31 19.07 36.86 4.47
N ASP A 32 19.60 36.34 3.36
CA ASP A 32 20.41 36.97 2.30
C ASP A 32 21.94 36.71 2.22
N GLN A 33 22.35 36.43 0.98
CA GLN A 33 23.65 36.72 0.33
C GLN A 33 24.84 35.72 0.45
N LEU A 34 25.20 35.19 -0.73
CA LEU A 34 26.56 35.12 -1.34
C LEU A 34 27.20 33.74 -1.62
N ILE A 35 27.43 33.54 -2.92
CA ILE A 35 28.68 33.06 -3.56
C ILE A 35 28.93 31.56 -3.55
N GLY A 36 28.97 31.03 -4.78
CA GLY A 36 29.24 29.64 -5.08
C GLY A 36 30.71 29.25 -4.95
N ARG A 37 30.91 27.95 -4.69
CA ARG A 37 32.19 27.27 -4.92
C ARG A 37 31.92 25.78 -5.16
N ARG A 38 31.72 25.40 -6.42
CA ARG A 38 31.72 23.99 -6.85
C ARG A 38 33.16 23.47 -6.80
N ARG A 39 33.36 22.30 -6.20
CA ARG A 39 34.64 21.57 -6.17
C ARG A 39 34.71 20.66 -7.40
N ASN A 40 35.85 20.68 -8.07
CA ASN A 40 36.15 19.90 -9.27
C ASN A 40 36.57 18.47 -8.87
N CYS A 41 36.08 17.47 -9.60
CA CYS A 41 36.66 16.11 -9.64
C CYS A 41 37.42 15.94 -10.98
N PRO A 42 38.63 15.35 -11.01
CA PRO A 42 39.38 15.14 -12.24
C PRO A 42 38.88 13.92 -13.01
N THR A 43 38.65 14.12 -14.31
CA THR A 43 38.26 13.13 -15.31
C THR A 43 39.47 12.39 -15.87
N SER A 44 39.39 11.05 -15.89
CA SER A 44 40.33 10.16 -16.60
C SER A 44 40.00 10.07 -18.09
N THR A 45 41.06 10.12 -18.88
CA THR A 45 41.12 9.99 -20.34
C THR A 45 40.77 8.58 -20.81
N MET A 46 39.83 8.45 -21.75
CA MET A 46 39.88 7.41 -22.79
C MET A 46 39.28 7.91 -24.10
N SER A 47 40.11 7.84 -25.13
CA SER A 47 39.90 8.16 -26.53
C SER A 47 38.97 7.16 -27.22
N PHE A 48 37.94 7.66 -27.91
CA PHE A 48 37.16 6.92 -28.89
C PHE A 48 37.07 7.74 -30.19
N LEU A 49 37.27 7.05 -31.32
CA LEU A 49 37.33 7.61 -32.67
C LEU A 49 36.08 8.42 -33.02
N ARG A 50 36.28 9.66 -33.47
CA ARG A 50 35.23 10.48 -34.10
C ARG A 50 35.01 10.02 -35.54
N LEU A 51 33.91 9.32 -35.78
CA LEU A 51 33.36 9.17 -37.14
C LEU A 51 32.61 10.45 -37.50
N ALA A 52 33.15 11.23 -38.44
CA ALA A 52 32.50 12.43 -38.96
C ALA A 52 31.33 12.04 -39.89
N ARG A 53 30.09 12.33 -39.48
CA ARG A 53 28.90 12.23 -40.33
C ARG A 53 28.47 13.64 -40.74
N ALA A 54 28.46 13.91 -42.05
CA ALA A 54 28.15 15.20 -42.62
C ALA A 54 26.71 15.68 -42.30
N PRO A 55 26.45 17.00 -42.27
CA PRO A 55 25.13 17.54 -41.97
C PRO A 55 24.22 17.50 -43.21
N ALA A 56 23.14 16.73 -43.15
CA ALA A 56 22.09 16.81 -44.15
C ALA A 56 21.26 18.09 -43.95
N LEU A 57 21.08 18.80 -45.06
CA LEU A 57 20.39 20.07 -45.18
C LEU A 57 18.97 20.06 -44.61
N ARG A 58 18.59 21.23 -44.08
CA ARG A 58 17.26 21.58 -43.59
C ARG A 58 16.23 21.50 -44.72
N SER A 59 15.24 20.61 -44.56
CA SER A 59 13.96 20.72 -45.26
C SER A 59 12.91 21.14 -44.24
N ARG A 60 12.66 22.44 -44.12
CA ARG A 60 11.50 22.98 -43.41
C ARG A 60 10.29 22.76 -44.29
N LEU A 61 9.59 21.63 -44.09
CA LEU A 61 8.18 21.52 -44.45
C LEU A 61 7.41 21.52 -43.14
N SER A 62 6.83 22.68 -42.78
CA SER A 62 5.68 22.71 -41.90
C SER A 62 4.55 21.96 -42.60
N ALA A 63 4.55 20.64 -42.48
CA ALA A 63 3.35 19.87 -42.72
C ALA A 63 2.37 20.27 -41.62
N ALA A 64 1.48 21.22 -41.95
CA ALA A 64 0.25 21.38 -41.19
C ALA A 64 -0.49 20.06 -41.28
N ARG A 65 -0.21 19.15 -40.33
CA ARG A 65 -1.09 18.01 -40.05
C ARG A 65 -2.33 18.64 -39.46
N LEU A 66 -3.25 19.08 -40.32
CA LEU A 66 -4.63 19.24 -39.93
C LEU A 66 -5.02 17.87 -39.38
N ALA A 67 -5.19 17.79 -38.06
CA ALA A 67 -5.69 16.58 -37.43
C ALA A 67 -6.97 16.20 -38.18
N PRO A 68 -7.16 14.94 -38.60
CA PRO A 68 -8.42 14.55 -39.19
C PRO A 68 -9.50 14.92 -38.18
N THR A 69 -10.42 15.80 -38.59
CA THR A 69 -11.63 16.11 -37.84
C THR A 69 -12.25 14.77 -37.49
N THR A 70 -12.09 14.35 -36.24
CA THR A 70 -12.51 13.04 -35.79
C THR A 70 -14.00 13.01 -36.03
N GLN A 71 -14.43 12.16 -36.95
CA GLN A 71 -15.82 11.99 -37.28
C GLN A 71 -16.51 11.49 -36.01
N ARG A 72 -17.11 12.42 -35.25
CA ARG A 72 -17.96 12.13 -34.09
C ARG A 72 -19.26 11.52 -34.60
N ARG A 73 -19.20 10.30 -35.14
CA ARG A 73 -20.36 9.46 -35.36
C ARG A 73 -20.65 8.71 -34.06
N SER A 74 -21.08 9.44 -33.03
CA SER A 74 -21.85 8.80 -31.98
C SER A 74 -23.17 8.36 -32.60
N PHE A 75 -23.48 7.07 -32.54
CA PHE A 75 -24.70 6.46 -33.08
C PHE A 75 -25.97 6.83 -32.30
N LEU A 76 -25.88 7.85 -31.45
CA LEU A 76 -26.95 8.30 -30.58
C LEU A 76 -27.70 9.45 -31.27
N PRO A 77 -29.04 9.46 -31.22
CA PRO A 77 -29.83 10.55 -31.77
C PRO A 77 -29.51 11.87 -31.07
N LEU A 78 -29.58 13.00 -31.79
CA LEU A 78 -29.24 14.34 -31.27
C LEU A 78 -29.92 14.65 -29.92
N HIS A 79 -31.19 14.26 -29.75
CA HIS A 79 -31.92 14.48 -28.49
C HIS A 79 -31.29 13.79 -27.26
N LEU A 80 -30.34 12.88 -27.45
CA LEU A 80 -29.67 12.16 -26.36
C LEU A 80 -28.20 12.55 -26.21
N SER A 81 -27.56 13.02 -27.28
CA SER A 81 -26.12 13.36 -27.30
C SER A 81 -25.83 14.86 -27.35
N ASP A 82 -26.83 15.70 -27.62
CA ASP A 82 -26.65 17.14 -27.66
C ASP A 82 -26.27 17.68 -26.30
N ARG A 83 -25.19 18.47 -26.24
CA ARG A 83 -24.71 19.07 -24.99
C ARG A 83 -25.80 19.86 -24.30
N LYS A 84 -26.58 20.65 -25.05
CA LYS A 84 -27.70 21.42 -24.49
C LYS A 84 -28.72 20.54 -23.75
N VAL A 85 -29.04 19.37 -24.31
CA VAL A 85 -29.98 18.43 -23.67
C VAL A 85 -29.33 17.75 -22.47
N LEU A 86 -28.04 17.47 -22.52
CA LEU A 86 -27.29 16.93 -21.38
C LEU A 86 -27.17 17.96 -20.24
N ASP A 87 -26.87 19.22 -20.55
CA ASP A 87 -26.73 20.31 -19.60
C ASP A 87 -28.08 20.67 -18.96
N GLU A 88 -29.19 20.56 -19.73
CA GLU A 88 -30.55 20.70 -19.21
C GLU A 88 -30.96 19.54 -18.30
N LYS A 89 -30.59 18.30 -18.67
CA LYS A 89 -30.92 17.10 -17.91
C LYS A 89 -30.06 16.91 -16.66
N TYR A 90 -28.81 17.36 -16.72
CA TYR A 90 -27.81 17.24 -15.67
C TYR A 90 -27.18 18.61 -15.43
N PRO A 91 -27.88 19.52 -14.74
CA PRO A 91 -27.32 20.81 -14.40
C PRO A 91 -26.06 20.65 -13.54
N ASP A 92 -25.16 21.64 -13.63
CA ASP A 92 -23.94 21.64 -12.82
C ASP A 92 -24.27 21.60 -11.33
N ARG A 93 -23.51 20.78 -10.60
CA ARG A 93 -23.66 20.65 -9.14
C ARG A 93 -23.45 22.02 -8.48
N GLN A 94 -24.26 22.33 -7.48
CA GLN A 94 -24.04 23.49 -6.62
C GLN A 94 -22.63 23.41 -6.00
N GLN A 95 -21.81 24.42 -6.27
CA GLN A 95 -20.50 24.54 -5.66
C GLN A 95 -20.66 25.17 -4.28
N LEU A 96 -20.50 24.36 -3.24
CA LEU A 96 -20.45 24.82 -1.86
C LEU A 96 -19.06 25.39 -1.58
N SER A 97 -18.99 26.44 -0.77
CA SER A 97 -17.70 26.96 -0.32
C SER A 97 -17.07 26.00 0.69
N GLU A 98 -15.74 26.00 0.79
CA GLU A 98 -14.98 25.20 1.76
C GLU A 98 -15.50 25.33 3.21
N ALA A 99 -16.02 26.50 3.58
CA ALA A 99 -16.58 26.75 4.90
C ALA A 99 -17.95 26.08 5.13
N GLU A 100 -18.69 25.82 4.07
CA GLU A 100 -20.03 25.21 4.08
C GLU A 100 -19.94 23.68 3.93
N ASP A 101 -18.93 23.20 3.21
CA ASP A 101 -18.73 21.78 2.90
C ASP A 101 -17.24 21.40 3.00
N PRO A 102 -16.69 21.27 4.23
CA PRO A 102 -15.30 20.93 4.45
C PRO A 102 -14.95 19.50 4.01
N ASP A 103 -15.94 18.59 3.99
CA ASP A 103 -15.75 17.20 3.58
C ASP A 103 -15.95 17.01 2.06
N MET A 104 -16.28 18.09 1.34
CA MET A 104 -16.56 18.09 -0.10
C MET A 104 -17.64 17.07 -0.51
N ASN A 105 -18.62 16.83 0.35
CA ASN A 105 -19.65 15.80 0.18
C ASN A 105 -20.90 16.32 -0.58
N GLY A 106 -20.91 17.59 -0.95
CA GLY A 106 -22.00 18.25 -1.65
C GLY A 106 -23.20 18.58 -0.76
N GLY A 107 -22.96 18.82 0.54
CA GLY A 107 -24.01 19.13 1.52
C GLY A 107 -24.82 17.91 1.95
N TYR A 108 -24.24 16.72 1.81
CA TYR A 108 -24.86 15.48 2.23
C TYR A 108 -24.85 15.38 3.75
N LEU A 109 -25.99 14.98 4.34
CA LEU A 109 -26.10 14.76 5.78
C LEU A 109 -25.30 13.50 6.14
N ASN A 110 -24.07 13.69 6.62
CA ASN A 110 -23.17 12.60 6.94
C ASN A 110 -23.31 12.19 8.42
N PRO A 111 -24.00 11.09 8.76
CA PRO A 111 -24.06 10.59 10.13
C PRO A 111 -22.67 10.13 10.61
N PRO A 112 -22.46 9.92 11.93
CA PRO A 112 -21.19 9.42 12.44
C PRO A 112 -20.78 8.09 11.79
N PRO A 113 -19.47 7.89 11.50
CA PRO A 113 -18.96 6.70 10.83
C PRO A 113 -18.91 5.49 11.79
N ILE A 114 -20.07 4.93 12.11
CA ILE A 114 -20.21 3.76 13.00
C ILE A 114 -20.56 2.54 12.16
N LYS A 115 -19.72 1.51 12.25
CA LYS A 115 -19.97 0.25 11.56
C LYS A 115 -21.26 -0.41 12.05
N ARG A 116 -22.06 -0.90 11.11
CA ARG A 116 -23.36 -1.56 11.38
C ARG A 116 -23.24 -2.79 12.26
N GLN A 117 -22.08 -3.44 12.26
CA GLN A 117 -21.75 -4.56 13.13
C GLN A 117 -21.92 -4.24 14.63
N PHE A 118 -21.66 -2.99 15.04
CA PHE A 118 -21.77 -2.54 16.44
C PHE A 118 -23.17 -2.05 16.82
N ARG A 119 -24.10 -1.99 15.87
CA ARG A 119 -25.50 -1.70 16.17
C ARG A 119 -26.11 -2.88 16.92
N ASP A 120 -27.09 -2.58 17.77
CA ASP A 120 -27.78 -3.58 18.58
C ASP A 120 -28.33 -4.72 17.70
N PRO A 121 -27.87 -5.97 17.87
CA PRO A 121 -28.35 -7.09 17.08
C PRO A 121 -29.78 -7.52 17.44
N TYR A 122 -30.32 -7.09 18.60
CA TYR A 122 -31.63 -7.52 19.10
C TYR A 122 -32.74 -6.47 18.92
N ALA A 123 -32.41 -5.29 18.40
CA ALA A 123 -33.40 -4.27 18.09
C ALA A 123 -34.28 -4.69 16.89
N GLU A 124 -35.52 -4.21 16.88
CA GLU A 124 -36.44 -4.40 15.75
C GLU A 124 -36.10 -3.45 14.60
N TRP A 125 -35.24 -3.92 13.69
CA TRP A 125 -34.85 -3.19 12.48
C TRP A 125 -35.84 -3.45 11.34
N TRP A 126 -36.06 -2.44 10.49
CA TRP A 126 -36.82 -2.62 9.24
C TRP A 126 -36.11 -3.59 8.27
N ASP A 127 -34.78 -3.47 8.16
CA ASP A 127 -33.92 -4.44 7.50
C ASP A 127 -33.03 -5.12 8.57
N PRO A 128 -33.37 -6.35 9.00
CA PRO A 128 -32.61 -7.07 10.02
C PRO A 128 -31.20 -7.48 9.58
N GLN A 129 -30.98 -7.72 8.28
CA GLN A 129 -29.69 -8.19 7.76
C GLN A 129 -28.65 -7.07 7.87
N GLU A 130 -29.06 -5.87 7.48
CA GLU A 130 -28.21 -4.68 7.45
C GLU A 130 -28.35 -3.80 8.72
N ARG A 131 -29.18 -4.23 9.69
CA ARG A 131 -29.50 -3.51 10.94
C ARG A 131 -29.82 -2.03 10.69
N ARG A 132 -30.78 -1.78 9.79
CA ARG A 132 -31.13 -0.45 9.28
C ARG A 132 -32.63 -0.20 9.30
N ASN A 133 -33.01 1.02 9.66
CA ASN A 133 -34.38 1.50 9.55
C ASN A 133 -34.64 2.22 8.22
N PHE A 134 -35.89 2.22 7.78
CA PHE A 134 -36.28 2.91 6.55
C PHE A 134 -36.16 4.44 6.72
N GLY A 135 -35.51 5.11 5.77
CA GLY A 135 -35.36 6.57 5.76
C GLY A 135 -34.28 7.13 6.71
N GLU A 136 -33.49 6.29 7.39
CA GLU A 136 -32.34 6.77 8.14
C GLU A 136 -31.27 7.34 7.19
N PRO A 137 -30.61 8.48 7.54
CA PRO A 137 -29.46 8.96 6.79
C PRO A 137 -28.36 7.89 6.74
N VAL A 138 -27.79 7.71 5.56
CA VAL A 138 -26.74 6.72 5.31
C VAL A 138 -25.40 7.45 5.31
N HIS A 139 -24.36 6.87 5.89
CA HIS A 139 -23.02 7.45 5.81
C HIS A 139 -22.49 7.38 4.37
N GLU A 140 -21.66 8.30 3.94
CA GLU A 140 -21.10 8.27 2.58
C GLU A 140 -20.33 6.96 2.30
N ASP A 141 -19.46 6.55 3.22
CA ASP A 141 -18.68 5.31 3.17
C ASP A 141 -19.47 4.09 3.70
N ASN A 142 -20.76 4.02 3.37
CA ASN A 142 -21.62 2.94 3.85
C ASN A 142 -21.25 1.56 3.28
N ASP A 143 -20.52 1.50 2.17
CA ASP A 143 -19.95 0.26 1.65
C ASP A 143 -18.87 -0.30 2.60
N MET A 144 -18.05 0.56 3.22
CA MET A 144 -17.08 0.16 4.23
C MET A 144 -17.70 -0.02 5.61
N LEU A 145 -18.71 0.77 5.98
CA LEU A 145 -19.41 0.66 7.27
C LEU A 145 -20.56 -0.36 7.26
N GLY A 146 -20.79 -0.99 6.12
CA GLY A 146 -21.80 -2.01 5.86
C GLY A 146 -21.67 -3.26 6.74
N MET A 147 -22.71 -4.09 6.79
CA MET A 147 -22.61 -5.40 7.47
C MET A 147 -21.68 -6.35 6.71
N PHE A 148 -21.67 -6.26 5.38
CA PHE A 148 -20.88 -7.11 4.50
C PHE A 148 -19.41 -6.70 4.35
N SER A 149 -18.97 -5.65 5.05
CA SER A 149 -17.56 -5.25 5.05
C SER A 149 -16.73 -6.06 6.06
N PRO A 150 -15.40 -6.13 5.92
CA PRO A 150 -14.52 -6.94 6.77
C PRO A 150 -14.76 -6.72 8.26
N HIS A 151 -15.09 -7.79 8.99
CA HIS A 151 -15.50 -7.74 10.40
C HIS A 151 -14.45 -7.06 11.29
N GLU A 152 -14.91 -6.15 12.16
CA GLU A 152 -14.06 -5.41 13.09
C GLU A 152 -14.02 -6.12 14.45
N TYR A 153 -12.82 -6.36 14.96
CA TYR A 153 -12.62 -7.08 16.23
C TYR A 153 -12.25 -6.09 17.34
N THR A 154 -12.98 -6.13 18.46
CA THR A 154 -12.83 -5.16 19.57
C THR A 154 -12.01 -5.68 20.76
N TRP A 155 -11.58 -6.94 20.73
CA TRP A 155 -10.88 -7.55 21.86
C TRP A 155 -9.40 -7.12 21.97
N THR A 156 -8.79 -6.65 20.89
CA THR A 156 -7.41 -6.16 20.85
C THR A 156 -7.27 -5.00 19.85
N THR A 157 -6.28 -4.13 20.07
CA THR A 157 -5.88 -3.13 19.09
C THR A 157 -4.88 -3.71 18.07
N THR A 158 -4.67 -3.00 16.95
CA THR A 158 -3.84 -3.45 15.83
C THR A 158 -2.38 -3.69 16.23
N GLY A 159 -1.80 -2.82 17.07
CA GLY A 159 -0.40 -2.96 17.52
C GLY A 159 -0.12 -4.28 18.25
N PRO A 160 -0.78 -4.55 19.39
CA PRO A 160 -0.67 -5.83 20.09
C PRO A 160 -1.04 -7.04 19.23
N ALA A 161 -2.07 -6.94 18.37
CA ALA A 161 -2.45 -8.04 17.48
C ALA A 161 -1.30 -8.45 16.54
N LEU A 162 -0.64 -7.46 15.93
CA LEU A 162 0.52 -7.70 15.07
C LEU A 162 1.71 -8.26 15.85
N LEU A 163 1.93 -7.81 17.09
CA LEU A 163 2.96 -8.37 17.95
C LEU A 163 2.68 -9.84 18.30
N MET A 164 1.43 -10.20 18.60
CA MET A 164 1.05 -11.58 18.92
C MET A 164 1.25 -12.51 17.71
N ILE A 165 0.77 -12.11 16.53
CA ILE A 165 0.92 -12.90 15.29
C ILE A 165 2.40 -12.96 14.89
N GLY A 166 3.11 -11.84 14.95
CA GLY A 166 4.53 -11.76 14.62
C GLY A 166 5.38 -12.63 15.56
N ALA A 167 5.11 -12.59 16.86
CA ALA A 167 5.79 -13.44 17.84
C ALA A 167 5.49 -14.92 17.60
N PHE A 168 4.25 -15.28 17.29
CA PHE A 168 3.89 -16.66 16.95
C PHE A 168 4.69 -17.17 15.74
N ILE A 169 4.69 -16.40 14.64
CA ILE A 169 5.43 -16.76 13.42
C ILE A 169 6.93 -16.83 13.70
N ALA A 170 7.48 -15.85 14.42
CA ALA A 170 8.90 -15.80 14.73
C ALA A 170 9.35 -16.99 15.58
N VAL A 171 8.57 -17.37 16.60
CA VAL A 171 8.88 -18.54 17.44
C VAL A 171 8.73 -19.83 16.63
N PHE A 172 7.65 -19.98 15.86
CA PHE A 172 7.42 -21.19 15.07
C PHE A 172 8.52 -21.42 14.03
N LEU A 173 8.83 -20.40 13.24
CA LEU A 173 9.89 -20.47 12.23
C LEU A 173 11.28 -20.50 12.86
N GLY A 174 11.48 -19.81 13.98
CA GLY A 174 12.73 -19.85 14.74
C GLY A 174 13.05 -21.26 15.24
N VAL A 175 12.08 -21.93 15.89
CA VAL A 175 12.25 -23.32 16.34
C VAL A 175 12.44 -24.26 15.15
N SER A 176 11.64 -24.12 14.09
CA SER A 176 11.79 -24.95 12.88
C SER A 176 13.16 -24.80 12.24
N GLY A 177 13.69 -23.57 12.17
CA GLY A 177 15.03 -23.28 11.66
C GLY A 177 16.13 -23.86 12.55
N VAL A 178 16.02 -23.73 13.86
CA VAL A 178 16.98 -24.33 14.80
C VAL A 178 16.98 -25.85 14.68
N VAL A 179 15.79 -26.48 14.60
CA VAL A 179 15.68 -27.93 14.38
C VAL A 179 16.33 -28.32 13.08
N TYR A 180 16.05 -27.61 11.98
CA TYR A 180 16.63 -27.88 10.67
C TYR A 180 18.17 -27.83 10.69
N LEU A 181 18.75 -26.82 11.34
CA LEU A 181 20.21 -26.66 11.43
C LEU A 181 20.90 -27.71 12.32
N ASN A 182 20.19 -28.27 13.30
CA ASN A 182 20.74 -29.25 14.23
C ASN A 182 20.29 -30.69 13.91
N TYR A 183 19.52 -30.89 12.85
CA TYR A 183 19.04 -32.21 12.48
C TYR A 183 20.19 -33.02 11.90
N PRO A 184 20.47 -34.24 12.41
CA PRO A 184 21.55 -35.05 11.88
C PRO A 184 21.24 -35.51 10.45
N ASP A 185 22.31 -35.68 9.67
CA ASP A 185 22.19 -36.23 8.33
C ASP A 185 21.55 -37.62 8.35
N ARG A 186 20.86 -37.95 7.26
CA ARG A 186 20.17 -39.23 7.14
C ARG A 186 21.20 -40.36 7.24
N PRO A 187 21.03 -41.35 8.14
CA PRO A 187 21.96 -42.47 8.30
C PRO A 187 21.82 -43.53 7.18
N ALA A 188 21.25 -43.15 6.04
CA ALA A 188 21.00 -44.03 4.92
C ALA A 188 21.46 -43.35 3.65
N TYR A 189 22.25 -44.10 2.88
CA TYR A 189 22.77 -43.67 1.60
C TYR A 189 21.59 -43.48 0.60
N PRO A 190 21.63 -42.44 -0.26
CA PRO A 190 20.59 -42.24 -1.28
C PRO A 190 20.41 -43.49 -2.15
N ARG A 191 19.17 -43.78 -2.54
CA ARG A 191 18.90 -44.93 -3.39
C ARG A 191 19.49 -44.71 -4.79
N GLU A 192 20.33 -45.65 -5.19
CA GLU A 192 20.90 -45.69 -6.53
C GLU A 192 20.02 -46.50 -7.48
N PHE A 193 20.07 -46.14 -8.75
CA PHE A 193 19.37 -46.83 -9.81
C PHE A 193 20.28 -47.08 -11.01
N GLU A 194 20.02 -48.18 -11.71
CA GLU A 194 20.79 -48.58 -12.90
C GLU A 194 20.73 -47.49 -13.97
N GLY A 195 21.90 -47.01 -14.41
CA GLY A 195 22.01 -45.95 -15.43
C GLY A 195 21.28 -44.64 -15.08
N GLY A 196 21.03 -44.36 -13.80
CA GLY A 196 20.39 -43.12 -13.33
C GLY A 196 18.96 -42.91 -13.85
N LEU A 197 18.29 -43.96 -14.35
CA LEU A 197 17.01 -43.89 -15.07
C LEU A 197 17.03 -42.85 -16.20
N GLU A 198 18.18 -42.63 -16.84
CA GLU A 198 18.33 -41.56 -17.84
C GLU A 198 17.33 -41.70 -18.99
N ARG A 199 17.06 -42.94 -19.44
CA ARG A 199 16.10 -43.19 -20.52
C ARG A 199 14.67 -42.91 -20.08
N GLU A 200 14.33 -43.26 -18.85
CA GLU A 200 12.99 -43.15 -18.29
C GLU A 200 12.66 -41.71 -17.83
N LEU A 201 13.66 -40.92 -17.44
CA LEU A 201 13.51 -39.55 -16.93
C LEU A 201 13.63 -38.45 -17.99
N GLY A 202 13.63 -38.81 -19.28
CA GLY A 202 13.58 -37.83 -20.38
C GLY A 202 14.83 -37.78 -21.27
N GLY A 203 15.75 -38.73 -21.11
CA GLY A 203 16.89 -38.90 -22.00
C GLY A 203 18.07 -37.95 -21.72
N PRO A 204 19.06 -37.93 -22.62
CA PRO A 204 20.29 -37.17 -22.42
C PRO A 204 20.01 -35.67 -22.31
N GLY A 205 20.25 -35.11 -21.12
CA GLY A 205 20.01 -33.69 -20.79
C GLY A 205 18.96 -33.46 -19.69
N ALA A 206 18.21 -34.49 -19.29
CA ALA A 206 17.29 -34.42 -18.15
C ALA A 206 18.01 -34.64 -16.81
N VAL A 207 17.41 -34.18 -15.70
CA VAL A 207 17.92 -34.44 -14.35
C VAL A 207 17.78 -35.94 -14.05
N ARG A 208 18.92 -36.64 -14.07
CA ARG A 208 18.99 -38.08 -13.78
C ARG A 208 18.90 -38.38 -12.29
N ALA A 209 18.49 -39.61 -11.97
CA ALA A 209 18.65 -40.14 -10.62
C ALA A 209 20.12 -40.53 -10.35
N ARG A 210 20.46 -40.72 -9.07
CA ARG A 210 21.79 -41.21 -8.67
C ARG A 210 22.05 -42.61 -9.21
N MET A 211 23.29 -42.86 -9.65
CA MET A 211 23.77 -44.15 -10.11
C MET A 211 25.04 -44.57 -9.36
N ALA A 212 25.36 -45.86 -9.40
CA ALA A 212 26.58 -46.38 -8.80
C ALA A 212 27.83 -45.70 -9.40
N GLY A 213 28.72 -45.19 -8.54
CA GLY A 213 29.94 -44.49 -8.93
C GLY A 213 29.83 -42.96 -8.98
N ASP A 214 28.66 -42.40 -8.68
CA ASP A 214 28.53 -40.97 -8.38
C ASP A 214 29.23 -40.61 -7.06
N GLU A 215 29.71 -39.37 -6.94
CA GLU A 215 30.34 -38.88 -5.70
C GLU A 215 29.38 -38.96 -4.50
N ASP A 216 29.89 -39.42 -3.36
CA ASP A 216 29.14 -39.50 -2.11
C ASP A 216 28.52 -38.12 -1.74
N PRO A 217 27.26 -38.11 -1.26
CA PRO A 217 26.56 -36.86 -0.89
C PRO A 217 27.17 -36.16 0.32
#